data_AF-A0A3B9PIG6-F1
#
_entry.id   AF-A0A3B9PIG6-F1
#
_cell.length_a   1.000
_cell.length_b   1.000
_cell.length_c   1.000
_cell.angle_alpha   90.00
_cell.angle_beta   90.00
_cell.angle_gamma   90.00
#
_symmetry.space_group_name_H-M   'P 1'
#
loop_
_entity.id
_entity.type
_entity.pdbx_description
1 polymer ?
#
loop_
_entity_poly.entity_id
_entity_poly.type
_entity_poly.pdbx_seq_one_letter_code
_entity_poly.pdbx_strand_id
1 'polypeptide(L)'
;DVYKRQGHTEYLAEHTGTPRVVMMLVGGGMRVALATTHLPLAAVPAAITPEMLEETLRILDADLKRHFGLAAPRILVAGLNPHAGEGGHMGR
;
A
#
# COMPACT_ATOMS: atom_id res chain seq x y z
N ASP A 1 21.69 -3.68 -15.39
CA ASP A 1 20.67 -3.03 -16.22
C ASP A 1 20.12 -1.81 -15.48
N VAL A 2 20.84 -0.69 -15.56
CA VAL A 2 20.73 0.44 -14.60
C VAL A 2 19.46 1.28 -14.78
N TYR A 3 18.77 1.13 -15.92
CA TYR A 3 17.54 1.85 -16.25
C TYR A 3 16.25 1.08 -15.93
N LYS A 4 16.33 -0.06 -15.23
CA LYS A 4 15.16 -0.90 -14.90
C LYS A 4 14.57 -0.65 -13.50
N ARG A 5 15.06 0.34 -12.75
CA ARG A 5 14.67 0.61 -11.35
C ARG A 5 13.76 1.85 -11.27
N GLN A 6 12.52 1.66 -10.81
CA GLN A 6 11.37 2.52 -11.13
C GLN A 6 11.10 3.71 -10.17
N GLY A 7 12.04 4.14 -9.32
CA GLY A 7 11.81 5.30 -8.45
C GLY A 7 12.72 5.41 -7.23
N HIS A 8 12.56 6.52 -6.47
CA HIS A 8 13.30 6.77 -5.22
C HIS A 8 13.00 5.71 -4.15
N THR A 9 11.76 5.26 -4.07
CA THR A 9 11.30 4.29 -3.07
C THR A 9 12.04 2.96 -3.22
N GLU A 10 12.11 2.45 -4.44
CA GLU A 10 12.79 1.19 -4.77
C GLU A 10 14.29 1.31 -4.56
N TYR A 11 14.88 2.45 -4.95
CA TYR A 11 16.28 2.74 -4.70
C TYR A 11 16.61 2.69 -3.20
N LEU A 12 15.85 3.40 -2.36
CA LEU A 12 16.11 3.43 -0.92
C LEU A 12 15.92 2.06 -0.27
N ALA A 13 14.85 1.34 -0.62
CA ALA A 13 14.57 0.02 -0.07
C ALA A 13 15.73 -0.97 -0.29
N GLU A 14 16.33 -0.97 -1.49
CA GLU A 14 17.51 -1.77 -1.81
C GLU A 14 18.71 -1.40 -0.93
N HIS A 15 18.97 -0.11 -0.76
CA HIS A 15 20.14 0.39 -0.01
C HIS A 15 19.99 0.21 1.51
N THR A 16 18.77 0.13 2.03
CA THR A 16 18.50 -0.11 3.45
C THR A 16 18.21 -1.58 3.76
N GLY A 17 18.28 -2.47 2.77
CA GLY A 17 17.93 -3.88 2.94
C GLY A 17 16.49 -4.08 3.42
N THR A 18 15.59 -3.16 3.05
CA THR A 18 14.19 -3.17 3.47
C THR A 18 13.38 -3.99 2.46
N PRO A 19 12.92 -5.20 2.83
CA PRO A 19 12.29 -6.12 1.89
C PRO A 19 10.94 -5.59 1.38
N ARG A 20 10.27 -4.74 2.17
CA ARG A 20 8.99 -4.17 1.81
C ARG A 20 8.80 -2.76 2.33
N VAL A 21 8.21 -1.93 1.47
CA VAL A 21 7.91 -0.52 1.72
C VAL A 21 6.44 -0.26 1.39
N VAL A 22 5.85 0.70 2.09
CA VAL A 22 4.48 1.19 1.84
C VAL A 22 4.59 2.66 1.44
N MET A 23 4.09 2.99 0.25
CA MET A 23 4.02 4.37 -0.20
C MET A 23 2.79 5.04 0.40
N MET A 24 2.95 6.25 0.94
CA MET A 24 1.85 7.03 1.49
C MET A 24 1.94 8.49 1.05
N LEU A 25 0.82 9.04 0.59
CA LEU A 25 0.66 10.47 0.34
C LEU A 25 -0.02 11.13 1.54
N VAL A 26 0.44 12.33 1.90
CA VAL A 26 -0.08 13.09 3.05
C VAL A 26 -0.38 14.51 2.62
N GLY A 27 -1.61 14.97 2.86
CA GLY A 27 -2.04 16.32 2.50
C GLY A 27 -3.53 16.56 2.82
N GLY A 28 -3.94 17.81 3.01
CA GLY A 28 -5.35 18.16 3.23
C GLY A 28 -6.01 17.51 4.45
N GLY A 29 -5.22 17.15 5.48
CA GLY A 29 -5.71 16.41 6.65
C GLY A 29 -5.90 14.91 6.42
N MET A 30 -5.56 14.40 5.23
CA MET A 30 -5.66 12.99 4.86
C MET A 30 -4.29 12.33 4.74
N ARG A 31 -4.27 11.02 4.98
CA ARG A 31 -3.14 10.12 4.74
C ARG A 31 -3.67 8.96 3.90
N VAL A 32 -3.09 8.74 2.73
CA VAL A 32 -3.51 7.68 1.80
C VAL A 32 -2.32 6.78 1.52
N ALA A 33 -2.34 5.59 2.11
CA ALA A 33 -1.38 4.55 1.81
C ALA A 33 -1.87 3.72 0.62
N LEU A 34 -0.93 3.30 -0.23
CA LEU A 34 -1.24 2.56 -1.46
C LEU A 34 -0.87 1.08 -1.28
N ALA A 35 -1.83 0.18 -1.54
CA ALA A 35 -1.56 -1.27 -1.53
C ALA A 35 -0.66 -1.69 -2.70
N THR A 36 -0.78 -1.01 -3.85
CA THR A 36 0.08 -1.15 -5.02
C THR A 36 0.49 0.24 -5.52
N THR A 37 1.69 0.37 -6.08
CA THR A 37 2.19 1.63 -6.63
C THR A 37 2.08 1.65 -8.16
N HIS A 38 3.20 1.67 -8.87
CA HIS A 38 3.26 1.89 -10.31
C HIS A 38 3.10 0.57 -11.09
N LEU A 39 1.89 0.01 -11.07
CA LEU A 39 1.53 -1.18 -11.87
C LEU A 39 0.60 -0.81 -13.02
N PRO A 40 0.68 -1.51 -14.18
CA PRO A 40 -0.40 -1.48 -15.16
C PRO A 40 -1.73 -1.87 -14.50
N LEU A 41 -2.81 -1.18 -14.83
CA LEU A 41 -4.12 -1.41 -14.18
C LEU A 41 -4.57 -2.88 -14.26
N ALA A 42 -4.33 -3.56 -15.39
CA ALA A 42 -4.66 -4.97 -15.57
C ALA A 42 -3.90 -5.93 -14.62
N ALA A 43 -2.75 -5.50 -14.09
CA ALA A 43 -1.96 -6.29 -13.13
C ALA A 43 -2.39 -6.06 -11.67
N VAL A 44 -3.14 -5.00 -11.38
CA VAL A 44 -3.53 -4.64 -10.00
C VAL A 44 -4.31 -5.77 -9.33
N PRO A 45 -5.37 -6.37 -9.91
CA PRO A 45 -6.15 -7.39 -9.21
C PRO A 45 -5.33 -8.60 -8.78
N ALA A 46 -4.42 -9.06 -9.64
CA ALA A 46 -3.56 -10.22 -9.34
C ALA A 46 -2.47 -9.91 -8.30
N ALA A 47 -2.08 -8.63 -8.14
CA ALA A 47 -1.12 -8.21 -7.14
C ALA A 47 -1.72 -8.09 -5.73
N ILE A 48 -3.05 -8.02 -5.60
CA ILE A 48 -3.73 -7.97 -4.31
C ILE A 48 -3.88 -9.38 -3.75
N THR A 49 -2.95 -9.79 -2.87
CA THR A 49 -3.05 -11.05 -2.12
C THR A 49 -3.29 -10.80 -0.62
N PRO A 50 -3.79 -11.80 0.13
CA PRO A 50 -3.95 -11.68 1.59
C PRO A 50 -2.64 -11.35 2.32
N GLU A 51 -1.54 -12.02 1.96
CA GLU A 51 -0.21 -11.83 2.56
C GLU A 51 0.31 -10.43 2.24
N MET A 52 0.10 -10.00 0.99
CA MET A 52 0.42 -8.65 0.57
C MET A 52 -0.35 -7.64 1.44
N LEU A 53 -1.67 -7.76 1.55
CA LEU A 53 -2.46 -6.81 2.33
C LEU A 53 -2.09 -6.81 3.82
N GLU A 54 -1.89 -7.98 4.44
CA GLU A 54 -1.55 -8.08 5.85
C GLU A 54 -0.27 -7.32 6.18
N GLU A 55 0.80 -7.54 5.41
CA GLU A 55 2.08 -6.91 5.68
C GLU A 55 2.04 -5.40 5.35
N THR A 56 1.30 -4.94 4.33
CA THR A 56 1.03 -3.50 4.12
C THR A 56 0.35 -2.89 5.35
N LEU A 57 -0.69 -3.52 5.88
CA LEU A 57 -1.45 -2.99 7.01
C LEU A 57 -0.63 -2.98 8.31
N ARG A 58 0.22 -3.99 8.52
CA ARG A 58 1.13 -4.05 9.67
C ARG A 58 2.18 -2.94 9.63
N ILE A 59 2.79 -2.72 8.46
CA ILE A 59 3.75 -1.61 8.27
C ILE A 59 3.03 -0.27 8.51
N LEU A 60 1.86 -0.07 7.91
CA LEU A 60 1.10 1.16 8.06
C LEU A 60 0.70 1.44 9.51
N ASP A 61 0.18 0.45 10.24
CA ASP A 61 -0.19 0.59 11.65
C ASP A 61 1.02 0.95 12.52
N ALA A 62 2.14 0.22 12.34
CA ALA A 62 3.37 0.46 13.09
C ALA A 62 3.92 1.87 12.82
N ASP A 63 3.95 2.31 11.56
CA ASP A 63 4.50 3.62 11.20
C ASP A 63 3.57 4.77 11.58
N LEU A 64 2.25 4.57 11.54
CA LEU A 64 1.30 5.56 12.08
C LEU A 64 1.47 5.75 13.59
N LYS A 65 1.76 4.68 14.34
CA LYS A 65 2.10 4.77 15.76
C LYS A 65 3.44 5.48 15.96
N ARG A 66 4.49 5.01 15.29
CA ARG A 66 5.87 5.43 15.52
C ARG A 66 6.18 6.84 15.00
N HIS A 67 5.73 7.16 13.80
CA HIS A 67 6.11 8.39 13.08
C HIS A 67 5.03 9.46 13.11
N PHE A 68 3.77 9.08 13.36
CA PHE A 68 2.65 10.02 13.45
C PHE A 68 2.02 10.13 14.85
N GLY A 69 2.51 9.38 15.83
CA GLY A 69 2.07 9.47 17.22
C GLY A 69 0.63 8.98 17.46
N LEU A 70 0.07 8.20 16.54
CA LEU A 70 -1.30 7.69 16.66
C LEU A 70 -1.29 6.40 17.49
N ALA A 71 -1.59 6.48 18.80
CA ALA A 71 -1.55 5.32 19.69
C ALA A 71 -2.46 4.16 19.25
N ALA A 72 -3.62 4.48 18.68
CA ALA A 72 -4.56 3.52 18.10
C ALA A 72 -5.02 4.01 16.71
N PRO A 73 -4.23 3.75 15.65
CA PRO A 73 -4.56 4.16 14.29
C PRO A 73 -5.90 3.55 13.85
N ARG A 74 -6.73 4.37 13.21
CA ARG A 74 -7.95 3.91 12.53
C ARG A 74 -7.69 3.91 11.04
N ILE A 75 -7.57 2.73 10.45
CA ILE A 75 -7.25 2.56 9.03
C ILE A 75 -8.54 2.17 8.29
N LEU A 76 -8.97 3.03 7.36
CA LEU A 76 -10.06 2.72 6.44
C LEU A 76 -9.46 2.06 5.20
N VAL A 77 -10.05 0.95 4.75
CA VAL A 77 -9.56 0.16 3.62
C VAL A 77 -10.58 0.23 2.50
N ALA A 78 -10.16 0.67 1.31
CA ALA A 78 -11.00 0.67 0.13
C ALA A 78 -11.13 -0.76 -0.43
N GLY A 79 -12.31 -1.08 -0.97
CA GLY A 79 -12.47 -2.27 -1.80
C GLY A 79 -11.70 -2.13 -3.12
N LEU A 80 -11.18 -3.24 -3.63
CA LEU A 80 -10.54 -3.28 -4.95
C LEU A 80 -11.54 -2.95 -6.07
N ASN A 81 -12.73 -3.53 -5.96
CA ASN A 81 -13.79 -3.35 -6.93
C ASN A 81 -14.75 -2.22 -6.50
N PRO A 82 -15.49 -1.61 -7.46
CA PRO A 82 -16.57 -0.69 -7.14
C PRO A 82 -17.54 -1.30 -6.12
N HIS A 83 -18.05 -0.45 -5.21
CA HIS A 83 -18.94 -0.89 -4.13
C HIS A 83 -18.37 -2.04 -3.28
N ALA A 84 -17.04 -2.14 -3.19
CA ALA A 84 -16.35 -3.26 -2.52
C ALA A 84 -16.79 -4.64 -3.03
N GLY A 85 -17.12 -4.74 -4.31
CA GLY A 85 -17.53 -5.98 -4.97
C GLY A 85 -19.04 -6.22 -4.98
N GLU A 86 -19.86 -5.36 -4.37
CA GLU A 86 -21.32 -5.47 -4.35
C GLU A 86 -21.78 -6.90 -3.99
N GLY A 87 -21.33 -7.42 -2.84
CA GLY A 87 -21.63 -8.79 -2.40
C GLY A 87 -21.11 -9.91 -3.31
N GLY A 88 -20.17 -9.62 -4.21
CA GLY A 88 -19.63 -10.55 -5.20
C GLY A 88 -20.17 -10.37 -6.62
N HIS A 89 -21.08 -9.41 -6.85
CA HIS A 89 -21.64 -9.11 -8.18
C HIS A 89 -20.69 -8.29 -9.07
N MET A 90 -19.76 -7.54 -8.47
CA MET A 90 -18.74 -6.75 -9.16
C MET A 90 -17.34 -7.25 -8.80
N GLY A 91 -17.07 -8.54 -9.00
CA GLY A 91 -15.80 -9.18 -8.62
C GLY A 91 -15.85 -9.87 -7.26
N ARG A 92 -14.89 -10.77 -7.00
CA ARG A 92 -14.82 -11.63 -5.80
C ARG A 92 -13.43 -11.61 -5.19
#